data_AF-A0ABD6C7K2-F1
#
_entry.id   AF-A0ABD6C7K2-F1
#
_cell.length_a   1.000
_cell.length_b   1.000
_cell.length_c   1.000
_cell.angle_alpha   90.00
_cell.angle_beta   90.00
_cell.angle_gamma   90.00
#
_symmetry.space_group_name_H-M   'P 1'
#
loop_
_entity.id
_entity.type
_entity.pdbx_description
1 polymer ?
#
loop_
_entity_poly.entity_id
_entity_poly.type
_entity_poly.pdbx_seq_one_letter_code
_entity_poly.pdbx_strand_id
1 'polypeptide(L)'
;MSDVIVCSEECRKQWLSEAFTGEGHPNWKGGGSPSYGKGWNEIRSQALERDGYQCRVCGVTPDELDRNPDVHHIIPVRVYAESENHSTEDAHRLDNVISLCISCHRKADHGKIPRGRLRALIRTFPDDPD
;
A
#
# COMPACT_ATOMS: atom_id res chain seq x y z
N MET A 1 16.81 -15.41 -1.55
CA MET A 1 16.76 -14.01 -1.09
C MET A 1 18.11 -13.40 -1.40
N SER A 2 18.17 -12.46 -2.34
CA SER A 2 19.40 -11.78 -2.75
C SER A 2 19.58 -10.52 -1.90
N ASP A 3 20.61 -10.50 -1.06
CA ASP A 3 21.02 -9.29 -0.34
C ASP A 3 21.72 -8.34 -1.30
N VAL A 4 21.10 -7.20 -1.57
CA VAL A 4 21.71 -6.14 -2.38
C VAL A 4 22.66 -5.33 -1.52
N ILE A 5 23.96 -5.39 -1.84
CA ILE A 5 25.00 -4.57 -1.22
C ILE A 5 24.96 -3.17 -1.84
N VAL A 6 24.82 -2.15 -1.00
CA VAL A 6 24.77 -0.73 -1.38
C VAL A 6 25.79 0.06 -0.58
N CYS A 7 26.23 1.19 -1.12
CA CYS A 7 27.41 1.92 -0.66
C CYS A 7 27.22 2.74 0.63
N SER A 8 25.97 3.03 1.01
CA SER A 8 25.59 3.76 2.23
C SER A 8 24.07 3.62 2.46
N GLU A 9 23.55 4.12 3.59
CA GLU A 9 22.11 4.17 3.83
C GLU A 9 21.38 5.07 2.80
N GLU A 10 22.02 6.15 2.34
CA GLU A 10 21.50 7.01 1.27
C GLU A 10 21.48 6.28 -0.08
N CYS A 11 22.56 5.57 -0.40
CA CYS A 11 22.66 4.68 -1.56
C CYS A 11 21.56 3.59 -1.52
N ARG A 12 21.26 3.08 -0.33
CA ARG A 12 20.16 2.15 -0.09
C ARG A 12 18.80 2.78 -0.37
N LYS A 13 18.56 3.99 0.14
CA LYS A 13 17.30 4.72 -0.06
C LYS A 13 17.09 5.05 -1.54
N GLN A 14 18.14 5.50 -2.22
CA GLN A 14 18.10 5.79 -3.65
C GLN A 14 17.84 4.51 -4.46
N TRP A 15 18.57 3.42 -4.19
CA TRP A 15 18.33 2.13 -4.85
C TRP A 15 16.91 1.60 -4.61
N LEU A 16 16.39 1.71 -3.38
CA LEU A 16 15.02 1.32 -3.05
C LEU A 16 13.97 2.23 -3.71
N SER A 17 14.33 3.49 -3.99
CA SER A 17 13.47 4.41 -4.72
C SER A 17 13.41 3.99 -6.18
N GLU A 18 14.57 3.82 -6.81
CA GLU A 18 14.73 3.47 -8.23
C GLU A 18 14.17 2.08 -8.55
N ALA A 19 14.49 1.05 -7.76
CA ALA A 19 14.06 -0.33 -7.97
C ALA A 19 12.55 -0.53 -7.79
N PHE A 20 11.87 0.43 -7.15
CA PHE A 20 10.41 0.41 -6.93
C PHE A 20 9.72 1.56 -7.68
N THR A 21 10.28 2.01 -8.80
CA THR A 21 9.66 2.95 -9.75
C THR A 21 9.70 2.39 -11.17
N GLY A 22 8.71 2.71 -12.00
CA GLY A 22 8.66 2.27 -13.42
C GLY A 22 7.65 1.17 -13.74
N GLU A 23 7.68 0.66 -14.98
CA GLU A 23 6.53 0.02 -15.64
C GLU A 23 6.00 -1.29 -15.02
N GLY A 24 6.76 -1.92 -14.13
CA GLY A 24 6.36 -3.12 -13.38
C GLY A 24 5.96 -2.86 -11.92
N HIS A 25 5.96 -1.60 -11.47
CA HIS A 25 5.63 -1.27 -10.09
C HIS A 25 4.10 -1.20 -9.90
N PRO A 26 3.51 -1.74 -8.79
CA PRO A 26 2.07 -1.68 -8.50
C PRO A 26 1.43 -0.28 -8.50
N ASN A 27 2.24 0.77 -8.59
CA ASN A 27 1.84 2.17 -8.61
C ASN A 27 2.26 2.94 -9.86
N TRP A 28 2.83 2.30 -10.88
CA TRP A 28 3.10 3.01 -12.13
C TRP A 28 1.80 3.34 -12.86
N LYS A 29 1.74 4.50 -13.52
CA LYS A 29 0.56 5.04 -14.21
C LYS A 29 -0.03 4.09 -15.28
N GLY A 30 0.71 3.04 -15.67
CA GLY A 30 0.23 1.94 -16.52
C GLY A 30 0.71 0.54 -16.09
N GLY A 31 1.13 0.37 -14.83
CA GLY A 31 1.85 -0.84 -14.37
C GLY A 31 0.92 -1.90 -13.87
N GLY A 32 0.77 -2.97 -14.66
CA GLY A 32 0.04 -4.16 -14.26
C GLY A 32 0.66 -4.77 -13.00
N SER A 33 -0.07 -4.73 -11.89
CA SER A 33 0.31 -5.42 -10.67
C SER A 33 0.26 -6.94 -10.88
N PRO A 34 1.09 -7.76 -10.20
CA PRO A 34 1.06 -9.22 -10.33
C PRO A 34 -0.34 -9.75 -9.99
N SER A 35 -1.13 -10.04 -11.03
CA SER A 35 -2.43 -10.73 -11.05
C SER A 35 -3.20 -10.79 -9.71
N TYR A 36 -3.51 -9.65 -9.10
CA TYR A 36 -4.43 -9.61 -7.96
C TYR A 36 -5.87 -9.99 -8.36
N GLY A 37 -6.14 -10.21 -9.64
CA GLY A 37 -7.43 -10.71 -10.11
C GLY A 37 -8.45 -9.59 -10.29
N LYS A 38 -9.71 -9.98 -10.42
CA LYS A 38 -10.80 -9.06 -10.76
C LYS A 38 -11.08 -8.11 -9.59
N GLY A 39 -11.36 -6.84 -9.89
CA GLY A 39 -11.81 -5.86 -8.89
C GLY A 39 -10.70 -5.11 -8.14
N TRP A 40 -9.43 -5.53 -8.25
CA TRP A 40 -8.32 -4.84 -7.56
C TRP A 40 -8.17 -3.38 -8.01
N ASN A 41 -8.16 -3.12 -9.31
CA ASN A 41 -7.94 -1.77 -9.83
C ASN A 41 -9.02 -0.78 -9.35
N GLU A 42 -10.27 -1.23 -9.27
CA GLU A 42 -11.39 -0.44 -8.78
C GLU A 42 -11.22 -0.09 -7.30
N ILE A 43 -10.97 -1.09 -6.45
CA ILE A 43 -10.77 -0.89 -5.01
C ILE A 43 -9.52 -0.07 -4.71
N ARG A 44 -8.46 -0.23 -5.51
CA ARG A 44 -7.24 0.58 -5.41
C ARG A 44 -7.54 2.06 -5.67
N SER A 45 -8.28 2.38 -6.74
CA SER A 45 -8.66 3.77 -7.04
C SER A 45 -9.53 4.37 -5.94
N GLN A 46 -10.57 3.64 -5.51
CA GLN A 46 -11.46 4.11 -4.44
C GLN A 46 -10.70 4.32 -3.11
N ALA A 47 -9.72 3.47 -2.79
CA ALA A 47 -8.90 3.64 -1.60
C ALA A 47 -8.03 4.90 -1.67
N LEU A 48 -7.39 5.15 -2.81
CA LEU A 48 -6.59 6.37 -3.02
C LEU A 48 -7.44 7.63 -2.91
N GLU A 49 -8.64 7.63 -3.49
CA GLU A 49 -9.60 8.74 -3.41
C GLU A 49 -10.06 8.97 -1.96
N ARG A 50 -10.49 7.91 -1.26
CA ARG A 50 -10.88 7.98 0.16
C ARG A 50 -9.75 8.55 1.02
N ASP A 51 -8.53 8.17 0.73
CA ASP A 51 -7.36 8.52 1.53
C ASP A 51 -6.74 9.87 1.14
N GLY A 52 -7.37 10.61 0.22
CA GLY A 52 -6.90 11.91 -0.26
C GLY A 52 -5.54 11.83 -0.96
N TYR A 53 -5.20 10.65 -1.50
CA TYR A 53 -3.88 10.33 -2.04
C TYR A 53 -2.73 10.49 -1.04
N GLN A 54 -3.01 10.55 0.27
CA GLN A 54 -1.99 10.72 1.30
C GLN A 54 -1.72 9.42 2.05
N CYS A 55 -0.53 9.30 2.61
CA CYS A 55 -0.25 8.21 3.54
C CYS A 55 -1.12 8.38 4.80
N ARG A 56 -2.01 7.42 5.06
CA ARG A 56 -2.92 7.46 6.22
C ARG A 56 -2.23 7.33 7.58
N VAL A 57 -0.94 7.02 7.60
CA VAL A 57 -0.16 6.88 8.85
C VAL A 57 0.65 8.13 9.17
N CYS A 58 1.26 8.78 8.17
CA CYS A 58 2.18 9.90 8.39
C CYS A 58 1.82 11.18 7.62
N GLY A 59 0.75 11.17 6.83
CA GLY A 59 0.25 12.35 6.10
C GLY A 59 1.04 12.74 4.85
N VAL A 60 2.19 12.10 4.57
CA VAL A 60 3.02 12.46 3.40
C VAL A 60 2.20 12.38 2.12
N THR A 61 2.30 13.44 1.33
CA THR A 61 1.51 13.68 0.12
C THR A 61 2.19 13.11 -1.14
N PRO A 62 1.47 12.98 -2.27
CA PRO A 62 2.08 12.58 -3.53
C PRO A 62 3.19 13.52 -4.00
N ASP A 63 3.05 14.82 -3.75
CA ASP A 63 4.04 15.83 -4.13
C ASP A 63 5.37 15.62 -3.40
N GLU A 64 5.31 15.21 -2.13
CA GLU A 64 6.50 14.87 -1.33
C GLU A 64 7.11 13.51 -1.70
N LEU A 65 6.32 12.60 -2.29
CA LEU A 65 6.76 11.28 -2.72
C LEU A 65 7.21 11.24 -4.19
N ASP A 66 6.86 12.25 -4.99
CA ASP A 66 6.89 12.23 -6.46
C ASP A 66 6.10 11.05 -7.09
N ARG A 67 5.08 10.57 -6.37
CA ARG A 67 4.22 9.43 -6.76
C ARG A 67 3.02 9.28 -5.83
N ASN A 68 2.01 8.53 -6.26
CA ASN A 68 0.94 8.10 -5.36
C ASN A 68 1.43 7.11 -4.30
N PRO A 69 0.83 7.11 -3.10
CA PRO A 69 1.06 6.08 -2.09
C PRO A 69 0.61 4.70 -2.58
N ASP A 70 1.18 3.66 -1.99
CA ASP A 70 0.85 2.26 -2.23
C ASP A 70 -0.44 1.92 -1.48
N VAL A 71 -1.28 1.06 -2.06
CA VAL A 71 -2.47 0.55 -1.38
C VAL A 71 -2.13 -0.80 -0.75
N HIS A 72 -2.20 -0.86 0.57
CA HIS A 72 -1.85 -2.01 1.40
C HIS A 72 -3.10 -2.78 1.82
N HIS A 73 -3.10 -4.10 1.66
CA HIS A 73 -4.11 -4.98 2.28
C HIS A 73 -3.82 -5.19 3.76
N ILE A 74 -4.72 -4.73 4.64
CA ILE A 74 -4.62 -4.86 6.11
C ILE A 74 -4.62 -6.35 6.52
N ILE A 75 -5.51 -7.14 5.93
CA ILE A 75 -5.46 -8.61 5.95
C ILE A 75 -4.89 -9.07 4.61
N PRO A 76 -3.72 -9.75 4.61
CA PRO A 76 -3.04 -10.13 3.37
C PRO A 76 -3.91 -11.04 2.47
N VAL A 77 -3.83 -10.82 1.16
CA VAL A 77 -4.57 -11.59 0.14
C VAL A 77 -4.41 -13.10 0.31
N ARG A 78 -3.19 -13.58 0.62
CA ARG A 78 -2.91 -15.01 0.83
C ARG A 78 -3.79 -15.65 1.91
N VAL A 79 -4.23 -14.89 2.93
CA VAL A 79 -5.11 -15.41 3.99
C VAL A 79 -6.49 -15.77 3.42
N TYR A 80 -6.97 -15.03 2.43
CA TYR A 80 -8.22 -15.33 1.74
C TYR A 80 -8.03 -16.47 0.74
N ALA A 81 -6.94 -16.45 -0.03
CA ALA A 81 -6.65 -17.50 -1.01
C ALA A 81 -6.40 -18.88 -0.38
N GLU A 82 -5.87 -18.93 0.85
CA GLU A 82 -5.65 -20.17 1.62
C GLU A 82 -6.92 -20.64 2.37
N SER A 83 -8.01 -19.86 2.38
CA SER A 83 -9.25 -20.20 3.09
C SER A 83 -10.21 -21.01 2.23
N GLU A 84 -10.82 -22.06 2.80
CA GLU A 84 -11.80 -22.90 2.09
C GLU A 84 -13.06 -22.16 1.65
N ASN A 85 -13.42 -21.07 2.35
CA ASN A 85 -14.68 -20.34 2.14
C ASN A 85 -14.49 -18.97 1.49
N HIS A 86 -13.28 -18.63 1.03
CA HIS A 86 -12.98 -17.30 0.49
C HIS A 86 -12.17 -17.39 -0.81
N SER A 87 -12.33 -16.38 -1.67
CA SER A 87 -11.50 -16.20 -2.85
C SER A 87 -10.54 -15.03 -2.69
N THR A 88 -9.58 -14.90 -3.59
CA THR A 88 -8.67 -13.74 -3.67
C THR A 88 -9.45 -12.42 -3.74
N GLU A 89 -10.57 -12.40 -4.45
CA GLU A 89 -11.42 -11.22 -4.61
C GLU A 89 -12.03 -10.74 -3.28
N ASP A 90 -12.28 -11.63 -2.33
CA ASP A 90 -12.79 -11.26 -1.00
C ASP A 90 -11.82 -10.37 -0.21
N ALA A 91 -10.54 -10.36 -0.59
CA ALA A 91 -9.54 -9.46 -0.02
C ALA A 91 -9.67 -8.02 -0.53
N HIS A 92 -10.28 -7.81 -1.72
CA HIS A 92 -10.44 -6.51 -2.37
C HIS A 92 -11.68 -5.80 -1.85
N ARG A 93 -11.58 -5.26 -0.64
CA ARG A 93 -12.63 -4.45 -0.04
C ARG A 93 -12.04 -3.19 0.56
N LEU A 94 -12.78 -2.08 0.48
CA LEU A 94 -12.35 -0.80 1.04
C LEU A 94 -12.00 -0.89 2.53
N ASP A 95 -12.73 -1.69 3.30
CA ASP A 95 -12.46 -1.90 4.72
C ASP A 95 -11.19 -2.73 5.03
N ASN A 96 -10.60 -3.32 3.99
CA ASN A 96 -9.40 -4.13 4.06
C ASN A 96 -8.18 -3.49 3.38
N VAL A 97 -8.30 -2.28 2.83
CA VAL A 97 -7.19 -1.61 2.13
C VAL A 97 -6.94 -0.20 2.64
N ILE A 98 -5.68 0.25 2.60
CA ILE A 98 -5.25 1.57 3.09
C ILE A 98 -4.06 2.12 2.29
N SER A 99 -4.06 3.42 1.98
CA SER A 99 -2.96 4.11 1.31
C SER A 99 -1.80 4.43 2.25
N LEU A 100 -0.61 3.95 1.92
CA LEU A 100 0.62 4.10 2.70
C LEU A 100 1.80 4.50 1.80
N CYS A 101 2.67 5.37 2.31
CA CYS A 101 3.99 5.54 1.70
C CYS A 101 4.84 4.27 1.88
N ILE A 102 5.89 4.09 1.07
CA ILE A 102 6.77 2.91 1.08
C ILE A 102 7.30 2.60 2.50
N SER A 103 7.67 3.64 3.26
CA SER A 103 8.18 3.49 4.63
C SER A 103 7.14 2.91 5.59
N CYS A 104 5.90 3.42 5.53
CA CYS A 104 4.81 2.93 6.36
C CYS A 104 4.29 1.57 5.88
N HIS A 105 4.27 1.33 4.57
CA HIS A 105 3.92 0.04 3.98
C HIS A 105 4.81 -1.08 4.51
N ARG A 106 6.14 -0.90 4.45
CA ARG A 106 7.09 -1.89 4.98
C ARG A 106 6.95 -2.12 6.48
N LYS A 107 6.64 -1.07 7.25
CA LYS A 107 6.36 -1.22 8.69
C LYS A 107 5.08 -2.03 8.92
N ALA A 108 4.04 -1.83 8.11
CA ALA A 108 2.80 -2.61 8.17
C ALA A 108 3.03 -4.08 7.78
N ASP A 109 3.76 -4.34 6.68
CA ASP A 109 4.12 -5.70 6.23
C ASP A 109 4.85 -6.50 7.32
N HIS A 110 5.69 -5.82 8.11
CA HIS A 110 6.47 -6.42 9.20
C HIS A 110 5.74 -6.37 10.56
N GLY A 111 4.46 -5.98 10.59
CA GLY A 111 3.67 -5.91 11.81
C GLY A 111 4.08 -4.83 12.81
N LYS A 112 5.00 -3.92 12.43
CA LYS A 112 5.41 -2.76 13.26
C LYS A 112 4.31 -1.71 13.38
N ILE A 113 3.36 -1.71 12.45
CA ILE A 113 2.10 -0.97 12.58
C ILE A 113 0.99 -2.02 12.75
N PRO A 114 0.32 -2.06 13.92
CA PRO A 114 -0.72 -3.05 14.17
C PRO A 114 -1.90 -2.89 13.20
N ARG A 115 -2.47 -4.01 12.74
CA ARG A 115 -3.65 -4.01 11.85
C ARG A 115 -4.84 -3.23 12.43
N GLY A 116 -5.04 -3.31 13.75
CA GLY A 116 -6.07 -2.53 14.44
C GLY A 116 -5.91 -1.02 14.28
N ARG A 117 -4.66 -0.53 14.28
CA ARG A 117 -4.35 0.88 14.01
C ARG A 117 -4.66 1.25 12.56
N LEU A 118 -4.29 0.40 11.60
CA LEU A 118 -4.63 0.64 10.18
C LEU A 118 -6.15 0.71 9.97
N ARG A 119 -6.92 -0.19 10.62
CA ARG A 119 -8.39 -0.17 10.58
C ARG A 119 -9.02 1.06 11.22
N ALA A 120 -8.39 1.66 12.22
CA ALA A 120 -8.86 2.92 12.79
C ALA A 120 -8.66 4.08 11.80
N LEU A 121 -7.50 4.13 11.14
CA LEU A 121 -7.11 5.22 10.23
C LEU A 121 -7.93 5.29 8.94
N ILE A 122 -8.54 4.17 8.51
CA ILE A 122 -9.50 4.18 7.38
C ILE A 122 -10.88 4.74 7.74
N ARG A 123 -11.18 4.90 9.04
CA ARG A 123 -12.49 5.36 9.55
C ARG A 123 -12.50 6.82 9.99
N THR A 124 -11.32 7.41 10.20
CA THR A 124 -11.16 8.81 10.61
C THR A 124 -10.88 9.65 9.37
N PHE A 125 -11.73 10.60 9.00
CA PHE A 125 -11.47 11.46 7.85
C PHE A 125 -10.55 12.63 8.26
N PRO A 126 -9.63 13.09 7.39
CA PRO A 126 -8.81 14.27 7.67
C PRO A 126 -9.63 15.56 7.77
N ASP A 127 -10.88 15.56 7.27
CA ASP A 127 -11.77 16.72 7.19
C ASP A 127 -13.01 16.64 8.11
N ASP A 128 -13.00 15.81 9.15
CA ASP A 128 -14.07 15.77 10.17
C ASP A 128 -13.62 16.59 11.38
N PRO A 129 -13.99 17.88 11.50
CA PRO A 129 -13.78 18.63 12.73
C PRO A 129 -14.78 18.16 13.79
N ASP A 130 -14.28 17.80 14.97
CA ASP A 130 -15.08 17.64 16.20
C ASP A 130 -16.03 18.83 16.44
#